data_AF-A0A2S6MH95-F1
#
_entry.id   AF-A0A2S6MH95-F1
#
_cell.length_a   1.000
_cell.length_b   1.000
_cell.length_c   1.000
_cell.angle_alpha   90.00
_cell.angle_beta   90.00
_cell.angle_gamma   90.00
#
_symmetry.space_group_name_H-M   'P 1'
#
loop_
_entity.id
_entity.type
_entity.pdbx_description
1 polymer ?
#
loop_
_entity_poly.entity_id
_entity_poly.type
_entity_poly.pdbx_seq_one_letter_code
_entity_poly.pdbx_strand_id
1 'polypeptide(L)'
;MKSWRKAVVGTQASVGEAIAAIESGSIQIALVLDDQNRLLGVVTDGDVRRGLLRGIPLTGLATDIMNRAPVSAPATLPREDRLQLMRQKSIKQLPLVDEGGHLVVVETLDELLEPAHYPNPVLIMAGGLGERLGALTRDLPKPMLNVGGRPLLETIVRNVVQQGFGNIFISVNYKAQTIKDYFGDGAAFGANIQYVHETERLGTAGALGLFGAPPALPMIVTNGDILTTINYGALLDFHNGTPAEATMAVREHKVHVPYGVVSTSDGFLDAIREKPTESWFVSAGIYVIGQSVFSHVTPGVSIDMPTVLERVIAGKGRVAVYPIREYWLDIGRLEDFEQAHAEFHEVFP
;
A
#
# COMPACT_ATOMS: atom_id res chain seq x y z
N MET A 1 2.53 -15.58 8.76
CA MET A 1 2.30 -16.66 7.77
C MET A 1 2.07 -17.98 8.49
N LYS A 2 0.82 -18.40 8.55
CA LYS A 2 0.42 -19.74 8.99
C LYS A 2 0.99 -20.77 8.00
N SER A 3 1.74 -21.76 8.47
CA SER A 3 2.44 -22.71 7.58
C SER A 3 1.46 -23.78 7.06
N TRP A 4 0.75 -23.48 5.97
CA TRP A 4 -0.15 -24.44 5.30
C TRP A 4 0.54 -25.75 4.89
N ARG A 5 1.87 -25.73 4.76
CA ARG A 5 2.68 -26.93 4.47
C ARG A 5 2.53 -28.04 5.52
N LYS A 6 2.26 -27.68 6.78
CA LYS A 6 1.98 -28.67 7.84
C LYS A 6 0.61 -29.33 7.71
N ALA A 7 -0.28 -28.71 6.94
CA ALA A 7 -1.62 -29.20 6.67
C ALA A 7 -1.70 -30.08 5.41
N VAL A 8 -0.57 -30.41 4.79
CA VAL A 8 -0.52 -31.22 3.57
C VAL A 8 -0.38 -32.69 3.92
N VAL A 9 -1.17 -33.53 3.26
CA VAL A 9 -1.09 -34.99 3.33
C VAL A 9 -1.05 -35.61 1.93
N GLY A 10 -0.41 -36.76 1.80
CA GLY A 10 -0.36 -37.52 0.54
C GLY A 10 -1.62 -38.38 0.31
N THR A 11 -1.72 -38.99 -0.87
CA THR A 11 -2.88 -39.82 -1.26
C THR A 11 -3.08 -41.09 -0.42
N GLN A 12 -2.00 -41.58 0.19
CA GLN A 12 -2.00 -42.77 1.06
C GLN A 12 -2.17 -42.44 2.54
N ALA A 13 -2.35 -41.15 2.89
CA ALA A 13 -2.54 -40.75 4.26
C ALA A 13 -3.85 -41.29 4.82
N SER A 14 -3.80 -41.73 6.06
CA SER A 14 -4.95 -42.16 6.84
C SER A 14 -5.83 -40.98 7.28
N VAL A 15 -7.07 -41.27 7.65
CA VAL A 15 -7.97 -40.28 8.28
C VAL A 15 -7.33 -39.69 9.55
N GLY A 16 -6.63 -40.51 10.34
CA GLY A 16 -5.90 -40.05 11.52
C GLY A 16 -4.80 -39.04 11.19
N GLU A 17 -4.02 -39.27 10.13
CA GLU A 17 -3.00 -38.32 9.68
C GLU A 17 -3.62 -37.03 9.13
N ALA A 18 -4.76 -37.12 8.45
CA ALA A 18 -5.50 -35.93 8.01
C ALA A 18 -6.01 -35.09 9.20
N ILE A 19 -6.50 -35.72 10.28
CA ILE A 19 -6.87 -35.02 11.52
C ILE A 19 -5.65 -34.34 12.14
N ALA A 20 -4.53 -35.06 12.25
CA ALA A 20 -3.28 -34.48 12.76
C ALA A 20 -2.79 -33.29 11.92
N ALA A 21 -2.97 -33.34 10.60
CA ALA A 21 -2.67 -32.23 9.70
C ALA A 21 -3.63 -31.03 9.87
N ILE A 22 -4.92 -31.27 10.16
CA ILE A 22 -5.89 -30.21 10.50
C ILE A 22 -5.50 -29.51 11.81
N GLU A 23 -5.09 -30.27 12.84
CA GLU A 23 -4.72 -29.70 14.14
C GLU A 23 -3.36 -28.99 14.12
N SER A 24 -2.35 -29.62 13.50
CA SER A 24 -1.01 -29.05 13.40
C SER A 24 -0.92 -27.92 12.35
N GLY A 25 -1.85 -27.93 11.40
CA GLY A 25 -2.06 -26.91 10.39
C GLY A 25 -2.89 -25.76 10.94
N SER A 26 -2.38 -24.54 10.86
CA SER A 26 -3.07 -23.35 11.36
C SER A 26 -4.24 -22.86 10.47
N ILE A 27 -4.64 -23.64 9.46
CA ILE A 27 -5.65 -23.29 8.46
C ILE A 27 -6.96 -24.09 8.56
N GLN A 28 -7.09 -25.03 9.52
CA GLN A 28 -8.33 -25.79 9.82
C GLN A 28 -8.83 -26.74 8.70
N ILE A 29 -8.00 -27.05 7.72
CA ILE A 29 -8.26 -28.06 6.68
C ILE A 29 -6.98 -28.87 6.44
N ALA A 30 -7.11 -30.11 5.97
CA ALA A 30 -5.99 -30.85 5.39
C ALA A 30 -6.09 -30.86 3.86
N LEU A 31 -4.96 -30.67 3.18
CA LEU A 31 -4.83 -30.61 1.73
C LEU A 31 -4.29 -31.94 1.24
N VAL A 32 -5.05 -32.63 0.40
CA VAL A 32 -4.62 -33.91 -0.18
C VAL A 32 -3.95 -33.64 -1.51
N LEU A 33 -2.64 -33.89 -1.58
CA LEU A 33 -1.84 -33.69 -2.79
C LEU A 33 -1.38 -35.02 -3.39
N ASP A 34 -1.14 -35.05 -4.70
CA ASP A 34 -0.40 -36.13 -5.35
C ASP A 34 1.13 -35.93 -5.28
N ASP A 35 1.89 -36.89 -5.82
CA ASP A 35 3.35 -36.85 -5.85
C ASP A 35 3.92 -35.69 -6.69
N GLN A 36 3.07 -35.03 -7.48
CA GLN A 36 3.42 -33.86 -8.31
C GLN A 36 3.01 -32.53 -7.63
N ASN A 37 2.50 -32.56 -6.39
CA ASN A 37 1.92 -31.42 -5.66
C ASN A 37 0.60 -30.86 -6.22
N ARG A 38 -0.15 -31.66 -7.00
CA ARG A 38 -1.48 -31.25 -7.47
C ARG A 38 -2.53 -31.41 -6.38
N LEU A 39 -3.41 -30.43 -6.26
CA LEU A 39 -4.50 -30.47 -5.29
C LEU A 39 -5.59 -31.45 -5.74
N LEU A 40 -5.72 -32.58 -5.06
CA LEU A 40 -6.74 -33.59 -5.35
C LEU A 40 -8.02 -33.41 -4.53
N GLY A 41 -7.90 -32.81 -3.34
CA GLY A 41 -9.03 -32.59 -2.47
C GLY A 41 -8.66 -31.92 -1.16
N VAL A 42 -9.69 -31.63 -0.36
CA VAL A 42 -9.53 -31.10 1.00
C VAL A 42 -10.33 -31.94 1.98
N VAL A 43 -9.81 -32.08 3.19
CA VAL A 43 -10.50 -32.73 4.31
C VAL A 43 -10.74 -31.67 5.39
N THR A 44 -11.98 -31.56 5.84
CA THR A 44 -12.39 -30.70 6.97
C THR A 44 -12.85 -31.56 8.15
N ASP A 45 -13.01 -30.97 9.35
CA ASP A 45 -13.65 -31.64 10.48
C ASP A 45 -15.05 -32.19 10.15
N GLY A 46 -15.77 -31.52 9.24
CA GLY A 46 -17.06 -31.99 8.75
C GLY A 46 -16.96 -33.25 7.90
N ASP A 47 -15.90 -33.38 7.09
CA ASP A 47 -15.63 -34.56 6.28
C ASP A 47 -15.20 -35.75 7.13
N VAL A 48 -14.29 -35.52 8.08
CA VAL A 48 -13.88 -36.54 9.07
C VAL A 48 -15.10 -37.08 9.80
N ARG A 49 -15.95 -36.20 10.34
CA ARG A 49 -17.16 -36.60 11.06
C ARG A 49 -18.12 -37.40 10.18
N ARG A 50 -18.37 -36.97 8.94
CA ARG A 50 -19.22 -37.71 7.99
C ARG A 50 -18.63 -39.06 7.60
N GLY A 51 -17.30 -39.15 7.44
CA GLY A 51 -16.60 -40.40 7.16
C GLY A 51 -16.72 -41.42 8.29
N LEU A 52 -16.47 -41.00 9.52
CA LEU A 52 -16.62 -41.84 10.71
C LEU A 52 -18.06 -42.35 10.87
N LEU A 53 -19.06 -41.49 10.63
CA LEU A 53 -20.48 -41.88 10.66
C LEU A 53 -20.87 -42.88 9.55
N ARG A 54 -20.12 -42.93 8.45
CA ARG A 54 -20.27 -43.95 7.39
C ARG A 54 -19.51 -45.25 7.69
N GLY A 55 -18.81 -45.33 8.82
CA GLY A 55 -18.05 -46.51 9.23
C GLY A 55 -16.61 -46.56 8.71
N ILE A 56 -16.07 -45.46 8.16
CA ILE A 56 -14.66 -45.40 7.75
C ILE A 56 -13.82 -45.28 9.02
N PRO A 57 -12.90 -46.22 9.31
CA PRO A 57 -12.07 -46.16 10.51
C PRO A 57 -10.99 -45.07 10.38
N LEU A 58 -10.37 -44.68 11.51
CA LEU A 58 -9.25 -43.72 11.52
C LEU A 58 -8.04 -44.19 10.69
N THR A 59 -7.91 -45.50 10.50
CA THR A 59 -6.88 -46.13 9.66
C THR A 59 -7.26 -46.19 8.18
N GLY A 60 -8.50 -45.83 7.81
CA GLY A 60 -8.94 -45.71 6.42
C GLY A 60 -8.29 -44.52 5.73
N LEU A 61 -8.42 -44.40 4.41
CA LEU A 61 -7.72 -43.35 3.65
C LEU A 61 -8.43 -42.00 3.75
N ALA A 62 -7.65 -40.93 3.80
CA ALA A 62 -8.16 -39.55 3.71
C ALA A 62 -8.89 -39.29 2.38
N THR A 63 -8.48 -39.97 1.31
CA THR A 63 -9.10 -39.88 -0.03
C THR A 63 -10.52 -40.48 -0.09
N ASP A 64 -10.91 -41.28 0.89
CA ASP A 64 -12.27 -41.83 1.02
C ASP A 64 -13.25 -40.85 1.65
N ILE A 65 -12.74 -39.83 2.35
CA ILE A 65 -13.55 -38.82 3.06
C ILE A 65 -13.41 -37.41 2.47
N MET A 66 -12.38 -37.13 1.68
CA MET A 66 -12.10 -35.79 1.16
C MET A 66 -13.19 -35.25 0.22
N ASN A 67 -13.35 -33.93 0.22
CA ASN A 67 -14.02 -33.24 -0.87
C ASN A 67 -13.10 -33.22 -2.10
N ARG A 68 -13.50 -33.96 -3.15
CA ARG A 68 -12.77 -34.10 -4.42
C ARG A 68 -12.91 -32.90 -5.36
N ALA A 69 -13.83 -31.98 -5.07
CA ALA A 69 -14.03 -30.75 -5.82
C ALA A 69 -13.95 -29.55 -4.86
N PRO A 70 -12.78 -29.29 -4.26
CA PRO A 70 -12.61 -28.10 -3.43
C PRO A 70 -12.75 -26.85 -4.28
N VAL A 71 -13.36 -25.81 -3.72
CA VAL A 71 -13.27 -24.49 -4.34
C VAL A 71 -11.80 -24.06 -4.29
N SER A 72 -11.23 -23.77 -5.45
CA SER A 72 -9.87 -23.27 -5.63
C SER A 72 -9.88 -22.16 -6.68
N ALA A 73 -8.78 -21.39 -6.77
CA ALA A 73 -8.65 -20.31 -7.73
C ALA A 73 -7.22 -20.23 -8.30
N PRO A 74 -7.02 -19.60 -9.47
CA PRO A 74 -5.67 -19.30 -9.96
C PRO A 74 -4.90 -18.39 -9.00
N ALA A 75 -3.61 -18.61 -8.82
CA ALA A 75 -2.73 -17.75 -8.02
C ALA A 75 -2.64 -16.29 -8.54
N THR A 76 -3.06 -16.06 -9.79
CA THR A 76 -3.11 -14.74 -10.44
C THR A 76 -4.40 -13.97 -10.17
N LEU A 77 -5.43 -14.58 -9.56
CA LEU A 77 -6.71 -13.92 -9.31
C LEU A 77 -6.50 -12.70 -8.37
N PRO A 78 -7.07 -11.51 -8.64
CA PRO A 78 -6.94 -10.36 -7.74
C PRO A 78 -7.49 -10.60 -6.33
N ARG A 79 -6.91 -9.93 -5.33
CA ARG A 79 -7.28 -10.08 -3.90
C ARG A 79 -8.77 -9.86 -3.64
N GLU A 80 -9.37 -8.84 -4.26
CA GLU A 80 -10.79 -8.52 -4.11
C GLU A 80 -11.69 -9.64 -4.64
N ASP A 81 -11.34 -10.19 -5.81
CA ASP A 81 -12.07 -11.30 -6.44
C ASP A 81 -11.96 -12.59 -5.61
N ARG A 82 -10.79 -12.84 -4.99
CA ARG A 82 -10.62 -13.95 -4.03
C ARG A 82 -11.56 -13.78 -2.84
N LEU A 83 -11.58 -12.60 -2.23
CA LEU A 83 -12.45 -12.30 -1.09
C LEU A 83 -13.93 -12.45 -1.46
N GLN A 84 -14.32 -11.97 -2.64
CA GLN A 84 -15.68 -12.12 -3.16
C GLN A 84 -16.05 -13.59 -3.39
N LEU A 85 -15.16 -14.37 -4.01
CA LEU A 85 -15.36 -15.80 -4.22
C LEU A 85 -15.54 -16.54 -2.89
N MET A 86 -14.71 -16.23 -1.90
CA MET A 86 -14.79 -16.84 -0.57
C MET A 86 -16.11 -16.53 0.12
N ARG A 87 -16.58 -15.27 0.05
CA ARG A 87 -17.89 -14.85 0.59
C ARG A 87 -19.04 -15.52 -0.14
N GLN A 88 -19.00 -15.56 -1.47
CA GLN A 88 -20.07 -16.15 -2.29
C GLN A 88 -20.21 -17.66 -2.05
N LYS A 89 -19.08 -18.35 -1.84
CA LYS A 89 -19.05 -19.80 -1.58
C LYS A 89 -19.11 -20.13 -0.08
N SER A 90 -19.16 -19.13 0.80
CA SER A 90 -19.14 -19.29 2.25
C SER A 90 -17.99 -20.16 2.77
N ILE A 91 -16.81 -20.03 2.16
CA ILE A 91 -15.60 -20.77 2.53
C ILE A 91 -14.62 -19.88 3.30
N LYS A 92 -13.86 -20.49 4.21
CA LYS A 92 -12.85 -19.80 5.03
C LYS A 92 -11.43 -20.00 4.52
N GLN A 93 -11.20 -20.93 3.61
CA GLN A 93 -9.90 -21.26 3.04
C GLN A 93 -10.03 -21.34 1.52
N LEU A 94 -9.11 -20.72 0.80
CA LEU A 94 -9.05 -20.73 -0.65
C LEU A 94 -7.66 -21.22 -1.09
N PRO A 95 -7.55 -22.49 -1.52
CA PRO A 95 -6.35 -22.99 -2.19
C PRO A 95 -6.14 -22.27 -3.53
N LEU A 96 -4.95 -21.71 -3.72
CA LEU A 96 -4.52 -21.09 -4.97
C LEU A 96 -3.59 -22.03 -5.74
N VAL A 97 -3.92 -22.27 -7.00
CA VAL A 97 -3.23 -23.21 -7.88
C VAL A 97 -2.62 -22.51 -9.10
N ASP A 98 -1.59 -23.13 -9.68
CA ASP A 98 -1.07 -22.73 -10.99
C ASP A 98 -1.90 -23.31 -12.15
N GLU A 99 -1.49 -23.07 -13.40
CA GLU A 99 -2.17 -23.62 -14.60
C GLU A 99 -2.14 -25.16 -14.66
N GLY A 100 -1.19 -25.80 -13.99
CA GLY A 100 -1.06 -27.25 -13.90
C GLY A 100 -1.83 -27.89 -12.73
N GLY A 101 -2.54 -27.08 -11.95
CA GLY A 101 -3.27 -27.52 -10.75
C GLY A 101 -2.38 -27.78 -9.53
N HIS A 102 -1.10 -27.38 -9.58
CA HIS A 102 -0.20 -27.49 -8.44
C HIS A 102 -0.53 -26.42 -7.39
N LEU A 103 -0.54 -26.82 -6.12
CA LEU A 103 -0.84 -25.91 -5.03
C LEU A 103 0.32 -24.91 -4.84
N VAL A 104 0.02 -23.62 -4.98
CA VAL A 104 0.97 -22.52 -4.77
C VAL A 104 0.92 -22.05 -3.32
N VAL A 105 -0.28 -21.74 -2.81
CA VAL A 105 -0.53 -21.23 -1.46
C VAL A 105 -1.98 -21.50 -1.05
N VAL A 106 -2.27 -21.45 0.25
CA VAL A 106 -3.65 -21.38 0.76
C VAL A 106 -3.83 -20.06 1.48
N GLU A 107 -4.83 -19.29 1.08
CA GLU A 107 -5.24 -18.08 1.78
C GLU A 107 -6.45 -18.37 2.66
N THR A 108 -6.45 -17.82 3.87
CA THR A 108 -7.62 -17.87 4.76
C THR A 108 -8.41 -16.57 4.70
N LEU A 109 -9.71 -16.65 4.99
CA LEU A 109 -10.57 -15.48 5.06
C LEU A 109 -10.05 -14.51 6.12
N ASP A 110 -9.59 -15.03 7.26
CA ASP A 110 -9.00 -14.23 8.33
C ASP A 110 -7.74 -13.50 7.83
N GLU A 111 -6.85 -14.14 7.05
CA GLU A 111 -5.67 -13.47 6.46
C GLU A 111 -6.05 -12.42 5.40
N LEU A 112 -7.14 -12.63 4.66
CA LEU A 112 -7.66 -11.64 3.72
C LEU A 112 -8.43 -10.50 4.41
N LEU A 113 -8.88 -10.71 5.65
CA LEU A 113 -9.54 -9.71 6.48
C LEU A 113 -8.55 -8.99 7.40
N GLU A 114 -7.44 -9.62 7.75
CA GLU A 114 -6.32 -8.97 8.44
C GLU A 114 -5.79 -7.84 7.53
N PRO A 115 -5.51 -6.66 8.12
CA PRO A 115 -4.78 -5.64 7.40
C PRO A 115 -3.49 -6.27 6.89
N ALA A 116 -3.16 -6.06 5.61
CA ALA A 116 -1.83 -6.40 5.12
C ALA A 116 -0.79 -5.84 6.10
N HIS A 117 0.33 -6.51 6.32
CA HIS A 117 1.40 -5.96 7.15
C HIS A 117 2.62 -5.74 6.28
N TYR A 118 2.95 -4.47 6.06
CA TYR A 118 4.09 -4.07 5.27
C TYR A 118 5.21 -3.60 6.22
N PRO A 119 6.35 -4.31 6.27
CA PRO A 119 7.50 -3.88 7.07
C PRO A 119 8.18 -2.63 6.48
N ASN A 120 7.82 -2.25 5.25
CA ASN A 120 8.33 -1.08 4.55
C ASN A 120 8.15 0.21 5.37
N PRO A 121 9.19 1.04 5.49
CA PRO A 121 9.09 2.32 6.17
C PRO A 121 8.31 3.33 5.34
N VAL A 122 7.62 4.24 6.02
CA VAL A 122 6.92 5.38 5.42
C VAL A 122 7.46 6.67 6.00
N LEU A 123 8.02 7.55 5.18
CA LEU A 123 8.45 8.90 5.56
C LEU A 123 7.37 9.92 5.20
N ILE A 124 6.84 10.61 6.20
CA ILE A 124 5.91 11.72 6.04
C ILE A 124 6.67 13.05 6.23
N MET A 125 6.70 13.87 5.19
CA MET A 125 7.41 15.16 5.20
C MET A 125 6.55 16.23 5.86
N ALA A 126 6.78 16.51 7.15
CA ALA A 126 5.99 17.45 7.96
C ALA A 126 6.77 18.70 8.41
N GLY A 127 7.92 19.00 7.78
CA GLY A 127 8.82 20.11 8.15
C GLY A 127 8.48 21.48 7.56
N GLY A 128 7.49 21.60 6.66
CA GLY A 128 7.15 22.84 5.96
C GLY A 128 6.39 23.87 6.80
N LEU A 129 6.61 25.18 6.54
CA LEU A 129 5.92 26.27 7.26
C LEU A 129 4.48 26.52 6.82
N GLY A 130 4.09 26.15 5.60
CA GLY A 130 2.76 26.43 5.08
C GLY A 130 2.44 27.93 5.00
N GLU A 131 3.42 28.78 4.66
CA GLU A 131 3.31 30.25 4.66
C GLU A 131 2.12 30.78 3.83
N ARG A 132 1.74 30.06 2.77
CA ARG A 132 0.61 30.40 1.88
C ARG A 132 -0.77 30.30 2.56
N LEU A 133 -0.86 29.64 3.72
CA LEU A 133 -2.08 29.55 4.54
C LEU A 133 -2.19 30.68 5.58
N GLY A 134 -1.21 31.59 5.61
CA GLY A 134 -1.28 32.84 6.36
C GLY A 134 -1.52 32.64 7.86
N ALA A 135 -2.65 33.15 8.36
CA ALA A 135 -2.96 33.14 9.79
C ALA A 135 -3.13 31.73 10.38
N LEU A 136 -3.55 30.75 9.58
CA LEU A 136 -3.81 29.38 10.03
C LEU A 136 -2.52 28.70 10.52
N THR A 137 -1.39 28.97 9.86
CA THR A 137 -0.09 28.32 10.12
C THR A 137 0.85 29.13 11.02
N ARG A 138 0.36 30.24 11.57
CA ARG A 138 1.12 31.11 12.49
C ARG A 138 1.45 30.36 13.78
N ASP A 139 0.42 29.81 14.41
CA ASP A 139 0.51 29.20 15.72
C ASP A 139 0.60 27.67 15.69
N LEU A 140 0.29 27.05 14.56
CA LEU A 140 0.20 25.60 14.39
C LEU A 140 0.92 25.15 13.10
N PRO A 141 1.70 24.05 13.12
CA PRO A 141 2.23 23.47 11.88
C PRO A 141 1.12 23.14 10.89
N LYS A 142 1.36 23.34 9.60
CA LYS A 142 0.40 23.00 8.53
C LYS A 142 -0.16 21.57 8.65
N PRO A 143 0.66 20.52 8.88
CA PRO A 143 0.14 19.15 9.02
C PRO A 143 -0.76 18.97 10.26
N MET A 144 -0.72 19.89 11.22
CA MET A 144 -1.56 19.84 12.42
C MET A 144 -2.87 20.61 12.28
N LEU A 145 -3.10 21.31 11.16
CA LEU A 145 -4.38 21.95 10.88
C LEU A 145 -5.51 20.92 10.89
N ASN A 146 -6.62 21.26 11.54
CA ASN A 146 -7.77 20.38 11.66
C ASN A 146 -8.55 20.36 10.35
N VAL A 147 -8.75 19.18 9.77
CA VAL A 147 -9.64 18.94 8.63
C VAL A 147 -10.57 17.79 9.03
N GLY A 148 -11.88 18.00 8.95
CA GLY A 148 -12.86 16.94 9.29
C GLY A 148 -12.88 16.51 10.76
N GLY A 149 -12.50 17.40 11.67
CA GLY A 149 -12.52 17.17 13.12
C GLY A 149 -11.21 16.64 13.72
N ARG A 150 -10.17 16.43 12.92
CA ARG A 150 -8.86 15.95 13.36
C ARG A 150 -7.70 16.58 12.57
N PRO A 151 -6.44 16.56 13.08
CA PRO A 151 -5.28 17.01 12.32
C PRO A 151 -5.13 16.32 10.96
N LEU A 152 -4.72 17.05 9.92
CA LEU A 152 -4.42 16.49 8.60
C LEU A 152 -3.42 15.32 8.67
N LEU A 153 -2.36 15.49 9.45
CA LEU A 153 -1.34 14.46 9.66
C LEU A 153 -1.91 13.22 10.34
N GLU A 154 -2.94 13.35 11.18
CA GLU A 154 -3.61 12.19 11.77
C GLU A 154 -4.33 11.38 10.69
N THR A 155 -5.02 12.05 9.77
CA THR A 155 -5.66 11.39 8.63
C THR A 155 -4.64 10.65 7.77
N ILE A 156 -3.48 11.25 7.48
CA ILE A 156 -2.39 10.60 6.74
C ILE A 156 -1.87 9.37 7.49
N VAL A 157 -1.52 9.50 8.78
CA VAL A 157 -1.01 8.40 9.60
C VAL A 157 -2.02 7.26 9.67
N ARG A 158 -3.30 7.56 9.92
CA ARG A 158 -4.35 6.54 9.97
C ARG A 158 -4.53 5.83 8.64
N ASN A 159 -4.51 6.56 7.52
CA ASN A 159 -4.63 5.96 6.19
C ASN A 159 -3.48 4.98 5.92
N VAL A 160 -2.25 5.38 6.22
CA VAL A 160 -1.05 4.55 6.08
C VAL A 160 -1.13 3.29 6.96
N VAL A 161 -1.52 3.44 8.24
CA VAL A 161 -1.65 2.30 9.17
C VAL A 161 -2.78 1.36 8.78
N GLN A 162 -3.94 1.88 8.39
CA GLN A 162 -5.08 1.08 7.94
C GLN A 162 -4.74 0.21 6.73
N GLN A 163 -3.81 0.67 5.89
CA GLN A 163 -3.29 -0.07 4.75
C GLN A 163 -2.13 -1.03 5.09
N GLY A 164 -1.69 -1.06 6.35
CA GLY A 164 -0.72 -2.04 6.84
C GLY A 164 0.68 -1.56 7.15
N PHE A 165 0.95 -0.28 6.94
CA PHE A 165 2.27 0.30 7.10
C PHE A 165 2.42 0.86 8.52
N GLY A 166 3.06 0.09 9.39
CA GLY A 166 3.23 0.45 10.81
C GLY A 166 4.51 1.23 11.12
N ASN A 167 5.55 1.14 10.27
CA ASN A 167 6.85 1.77 10.53
C ASN A 167 6.89 3.16 9.89
N ILE A 168 6.68 4.20 10.70
CA ILE A 168 6.51 5.57 10.20
C ILE A 168 7.66 6.46 10.69
N PHE A 169 8.21 7.25 9.78
CA PHE A 169 9.12 8.35 10.06
C PHE A 169 8.40 9.65 9.77
N ILE A 170 8.45 10.62 10.68
CA ILE A 170 7.89 11.95 10.47
C ILE A 170 9.05 12.94 10.47
N SER A 171 9.26 13.61 9.33
CA SER A 171 10.22 14.70 9.25
C SER A 171 9.64 15.94 9.90
N VAL A 172 10.30 16.46 10.92
CA VAL A 172 9.83 17.59 11.72
C VAL A 172 10.88 18.69 11.78
N ASN A 173 10.42 19.94 11.73
CA ASN A 173 11.26 21.12 11.91
C ASN A 173 10.54 22.10 12.87
N TYR A 174 10.03 23.20 12.35
CA TYR A 174 9.38 24.25 13.13
C TYR A 174 8.22 23.66 13.95
N LYS A 175 8.21 23.94 15.26
CA LYS A 175 7.19 23.46 16.21
C LYS A 175 7.06 21.92 16.26
N ALA A 176 8.16 21.20 16.02
CA ALA A 176 8.23 19.73 16.12
C ALA A 176 7.60 19.17 17.39
N GLN A 177 7.70 19.87 18.53
CA GLN A 177 7.12 19.42 19.79
C GLN A 177 5.60 19.21 19.71
N THR A 178 4.87 20.04 18.95
CA THR A 178 3.42 19.89 18.78
C THR A 178 3.07 18.54 18.13
N ILE A 179 3.86 18.14 17.13
CA ILE A 179 3.69 16.85 16.44
C ILE A 179 4.10 15.71 17.38
N LYS A 180 5.22 15.85 18.09
CA LYS A 180 5.72 14.82 19.02
C LYS A 180 4.76 14.58 20.19
N ASP A 181 4.20 15.63 20.78
CA ASP A 181 3.26 15.54 21.89
C ASP A 181 1.95 14.87 21.45
N TYR A 182 1.52 15.11 20.21
CA TYR A 182 0.29 14.53 19.67
C TYR A 182 0.43 13.05 19.31
N PHE A 183 1.52 12.69 18.62
CA PHE A 183 1.70 11.34 18.06
C PHE A 183 2.48 10.38 18.96
N GLY A 184 3.32 10.89 19.87
CA GLY A 184 4.15 10.07 20.76
C GLY A 184 5.02 9.08 19.99
N ASP A 185 5.05 7.83 20.43
CA ASP A 185 5.71 6.72 19.73
C ASP A 185 4.80 6.07 18.65
N GLY A 186 3.59 6.60 18.44
CA GLY A 186 2.62 6.05 17.50
C GLY A 186 1.77 4.88 18.02
N ALA A 187 2.00 4.39 19.24
CA ALA A 187 1.29 3.21 19.75
C ALA A 187 -0.23 3.39 19.77
N ALA A 188 -0.70 4.60 20.12
CA ALA A 188 -2.12 4.97 20.09
C ALA A 188 -2.76 4.91 18.69
N PHE A 189 -1.93 4.94 17.63
CA PHE A 189 -2.35 4.87 16.24
C PHE A 189 -2.11 3.49 15.62
N GLY A 190 -1.57 2.52 16.36
CA GLY A 190 -1.18 1.22 15.81
C GLY A 190 0.10 1.26 14.98
N ALA A 191 0.96 2.25 15.23
CA ALA A 191 2.22 2.46 14.52
C ALA A 191 3.43 2.48 15.47
N ASN A 192 4.61 2.40 14.87
CA ASN A 192 5.90 2.74 15.47
C ASN A 192 6.40 4.00 14.76
N ILE A 193 6.25 5.16 15.41
CA ILE A 193 6.60 6.47 14.87
C ILE A 193 7.98 6.89 15.38
N GLN A 194 8.85 7.24 14.45
CA GLN A 194 10.15 7.87 14.69
C GLN A 194 10.20 9.26 14.07
N TYR A 195 11.00 10.15 14.64
CA TYR A 195 11.08 11.54 14.20
C TYR A 195 12.43 11.84 13.57
N VAL A 196 12.41 12.36 12.36
CA VAL A 196 13.59 12.89 11.68
C VAL A 196 13.62 14.40 11.90
N HIS A 197 14.53 14.88 12.72
CA HIS A 197 14.58 16.31 13.07
C HIS A 197 15.45 17.08 12.08
N GLU A 198 14.83 17.96 11.31
CA GLU A 198 15.55 18.88 10.42
C GLU A 198 15.91 20.16 11.20
N THR A 199 17.19 20.51 11.27
CA THR A 199 17.66 21.76 11.91
C THR A 199 17.36 22.99 11.06
N GLU A 200 17.31 22.81 9.74
CA GLU A 200 16.99 23.84 8.74
C GLU A 200 16.01 23.22 7.72
N ARG A 201 15.48 24.01 6.80
CA ARG A 201 14.57 23.46 5.77
C ARG A 201 15.41 22.68 4.75
N LEU A 202 15.27 21.37 4.69
CA LEU A 202 16.05 20.53 3.77
C LEU A 202 15.31 20.18 2.47
N GLY A 203 14.19 20.83 2.18
CA GLY A 203 13.37 20.56 1.00
C GLY A 203 12.55 19.27 1.12
N THR A 204 12.00 18.82 -0.01
CA THR A 204 11.09 17.67 -0.07
C THR A 204 11.78 16.30 -0.09
N ALA A 205 13.12 16.26 -0.14
CA ALA A 205 13.88 15.02 -0.10
C ALA A 205 15.11 15.07 0.82
N GLY A 206 15.52 16.22 1.35
CA GLY A 206 16.74 16.31 2.15
C GLY A 206 16.69 15.55 3.49
N ALA A 207 15.48 15.30 4.04
CA ALA A 207 15.32 14.44 5.22
C ALA A 207 15.83 13.00 5.00
N LEU A 208 15.88 12.53 3.74
CA LEU A 208 16.47 11.23 3.40
C LEU A 208 17.96 11.16 3.76
N GLY A 209 18.66 12.28 3.66
CA GLY A 209 20.08 12.38 4.00
C GLY A 209 20.35 12.35 5.51
N LEU A 210 19.32 12.41 6.35
CA LEU A 210 19.44 12.33 7.81
C LEU A 210 19.31 10.90 8.35
N PHE A 211 19.00 9.93 7.49
CA PHE A 211 19.01 8.52 7.87
C PHE A 211 20.46 8.04 8.00
N GLY A 212 20.80 7.43 9.15
CA GLY A 212 22.16 6.92 9.38
C GLY A 212 22.55 5.80 8.40
N ALA A 213 21.57 5.02 7.95
CA ALA A 213 21.73 4.05 6.86
C ALA A 213 20.42 3.97 6.04
N PRO A 214 20.50 3.78 4.71
CA PRO A 214 19.33 3.50 3.88
C PRO A 214 18.60 2.23 4.34
N PRO A 215 17.26 2.21 4.45
CA PRO A 215 16.54 1.00 4.77
C PRO A 215 16.75 -0.11 3.74
N ALA A 216 16.65 -1.36 4.18
CA ALA A 216 16.79 -2.52 3.30
C ALA A 216 15.61 -2.69 2.34
N LEU A 217 14.43 -2.20 2.73
CA LEU A 217 13.20 -2.26 1.94
C LEU A 217 12.90 -0.90 1.29
N PRO A 218 12.20 -0.88 0.14
CA PRO A 218 11.71 0.36 -0.43
C PRO A 218 10.90 1.18 0.57
N MET A 219 11.13 2.48 0.60
CA MET A 219 10.45 3.43 1.47
C MET A 219 9.37 4.17 0.70
N ILE A 220 8.19 4.33 1.30
CA ILE A 220 7.19 5.27 0.80
C ILE A 220 7.52 6.66 1.34
N VAL A 221 7.54 7.68 0.49
CA VAL A 221 7.70 9.07 0.90
C VAL A 221 6.46 9.84 0.49
N THR A 222 5.82 10.54 1.43
CA THR A 222 4.63 11.35 1.16
C THR A 222 4.77 12.71 1.81
N ASN A 223 4.32 13.76 1.13
CA ASN A 223 4.24 15.07 1.74
C ASN A 223 3.13 15.11 2.81
N GLY A 224 3.37 15.81 3.92
CA GLY A 224 2.46 15.90 5.06
C GLY A 224 1.26 16.84 4.87
N ASP A 225 1.09 17.37 3.67
CA ASP A 225 -0.01 18.24 3.24
C ASP A 225 -0.90 17.66 2.15
N ILE A 226 -0.66 16.40 1.78
CA ILE A 226 -1.44 15.70 0.77
C ILE A 226 -2.56 14.90 1.45
N LEU A 227 -3.80 15.28 1.19
CA LEU A 227 -4.98 14.52 1.57
C LEU A 227 -5.36 13.58 0.41
N THR A 228 -5.29 12.27 0.64
CA THR A 228 -5.48 11.28 -0.44
C THR A 228 -6.06 9.96 0.05
N THR A 229 -6.75 9.24 -0.84
CA THR A 229 -7.19 7.85 -0.65
C THR A 229 -6.39 6.84 -1.48
N ILE A 230 -5.17 7.21 -1.91
CA ILE A 230 -4.27 6.33 -2.66
C ILE A 230 -4.09 4.98 -1.96
N ASN A 231 -4.03 3.90 -2.74
CA ASN A 231 -3.64 2.58 -2.27
C ASN A 231 -2.10 2.45 -2.29
N TYR A 232 -1.48 2.66 -1.14
CA TYR A 232 -0.03 2.52 -0.91
C TYR A 232 0.47 1.09 -1.15
N GLY A 233 -0.34 0.08 -0.86
CA GLY A 233 -0.03 -1.32 -1.17
C GLY A 233 0.11 -1.55 -2.68
N ALA A 234 -0.87 -1.08 -3.46
CA ALA A 234 -0.83 -1.18 -4.92
C ALA A 234 0.31 -0.36 -5.54
N LEU A 235 0.61 0.82 -4.99
CA LEU A 235 1.76 1.63 -5.41
C LEU A 235 3.09 0.89 -5.15
N LEU A 236 3.22 0.25 -3.98
CA LEU A 236 4.39 -0.55 -3.63
C LEU A 236 4.53 -1.80 -4.52
N ASP A 237 3.43 -2.51 -4.77
CA ASP A 237 3.40 -3.69 -5.64
C ASP A 237 3.81 -3.32 -7.08
N PHE A 238 3.31 -2.18 -7.59
CA PHE A 238 3.72 -1.64 -8.88
C PHE A 238 5.22 -1.32 -8.92
N HIS A 239 5.76 -0.66 -7.88
CA HIS A 239 7.18 -0.37 -7.79
C HIS A 239 8.01 -1.67 -7.86
N ASN A 240 7.67 -2.65 -7.02
CA ASN A 240 8.38 -3.94 -6.95
C ASN A 240 8.25 -4.76 -8.25
N GLY A 241 7.18 -4.58 -9.01
CA GLY A 241 6.98 -5.21 -10.32
C GLY A 241 7.80 -4.61 -11.47
N THR A 242 8.57 -3.55 -11.21
CA THR A 242 9.38 -2.84 -12.20
C THR A 242 10.85 -2.82 -11.82
N PRO A 243 11.79 -2.66 -12.78
CA PRO A 243 13.21 -2.44 -12.47
C PRO A 243 13.50 -0.98 -12.06
N ALA A 244 12.53 -0.28 -11.48
CA ALA A 244 12.65 1.13 -11.15
C ALA A 244 13.34 1.32 -9.80
N GLU A 245 14.23 2.30 -9.73
CA GLU A 245 14.88 2.70 -8.47
C GLU A 245 14.00 3.64 -7.66
N ALA A 246 13.10 4.36 -8.33
CA ALA A 246 12.05 5.14 -7.71
C ALA A 246 10.76 5.06 -8.53
N THR A 247 9.63 5.22 -7.87
CA THR A 247 8.31 5.40 -8.50
C THR A 247 7.72 6.71 -8.02
N MET A 248 7.29 7.57 -8.94
CA MET A 248 6.58 8.80 -8.64
C MET A 248 5.09 8.64 -8.94
N ALA A 249 4.24 8.93 -7.96
CA ALA A 249 2.81 9.05 -8.19
C ALA A 249 2.49 10.37 -8.91
N VAL A 250 1.60 10.32 -9.90
CA VAL A 250 1.20 11.50 -10.69
C VAL A 250 -0.31 11.63 -10.81
N ARG A 251 -0.80 12.87 -10.82
CA ARG A 251 -2.21 13.19 -11.01
C ARG A 251 -2.43 13.89 -12.35
N GLU A 252 -3.50 13.53 -13.07
CA GLU A 252 -3.92 14.29 -14.24
C GLU A 252 -4.49 15.65 -13.79
N HIS A 253 -3.91 16.74 -14.28
CA HIS A 253 -4.35 18.11 -14.07
C HIS A 253 -4.84 18.70 -15.40
N LYS A 254 -6.08 19.18 -15.41
CA LYS A 254 -6.75 19.73 -16.60
C LYS A 254 -6.88 21.23 -16.47
N VAL A 255 -6.29 21.97 -17.41
CA VAL A 255 -6.49 23.41 -17.52
C VAL A 255 -7.46 23.69 -18.65
N HIS A 256 -8.58 24.32 -18.32
CA HIS A 256 -9.54 24.81 -19.30
C HIS A 256 -9.17 26.24 -19.65
N VAL A 257 -8.70 26.46 -20.88
CA VAL A 257 -8.44 27.81 -21.36
C VAL A 257 -9.77 28.36 -21.88
N PRO A 258 -10.33 29.46 -21.33
CA PRO A 258 -11.63 29.97 -21.75
C PRO A 258 -11.58 30.81 -23.05
N TYR A 259 -10.45 30.77 -23.76
CA TYR A 259 -10.15 31.56 -24.95
C TYR A 259 -9.61 30.67 -26.09
N GLY A 260 -9.56 31.23 -27.30
CA GLY A 260 -8.84 30.62 -28.43
C GLY A 260 -7.33 30.66 -28.22
N VAL A 261 -6.69 29.49 -28.18
CA VAL A 261 -5.23 29.34 -28.14
C VAL A 261 -4.69 29.34 -29.56
N VAL A 262 -3.76 30.25 -29.83
CA VAL A 262 -3.18 30.48 -31.16
C VAL A 262 -1.75 29.94 -31.21
N SER A 263 -1.43 29.13 -32.21
CA SER A 263 -0.05 28.76 -32.55
C SER A 263 0.40 29.52 -33.80
N THR A 264 1.62 30.04 -33.77
CA THR A 264 2.19 30.83 -34.87
C THR A 264 3.60 30.36 -35.22
N SER A 265 3.91 30.27 -36.51
CA SER A 265 5.28 30.13 -37.04
C SER A 265 5.62 31.31 -37.94
N ASP A 266 6.84 31.84 -37.80
CA ASP A 266 7.36 32.93 -38.65
C ASP A 266 6.47 34.19 -38.71
N GLY A 267 5.71 34.46 -37.64
CA GLY A 267 4.79 35.60 -37.57
C GLY A 267 3.45 35.38 -38.26
N PHE A 268 3.16 34.18 -38.77
CA PHE A 268 1.89 33.79 -39.38
C PHE A 268 1.11 32.83 -38.48
N LEU A 269 -0.21 32.84 -38.65
CA LEU A 269 -1.13 31.96 -37.93
C LEU A 269 -1.04 30.52 -38.48
N ASP A 270 -0.74 29.56 -37.62
CA ASP A 270 -0.78 28.13 -37.97
C ASP A 270 -2.13 27.49 -37.62
N ALA A 271 -2.60 27.69 -36.38
CA ALA A 271 -3.85 27.10 -35.90
C ALA A 271 -4.47 27.92 -34.76
N ILE A 272 -5.80 27.81 -34.63
CA ILE A 272 -6.57 28.29 -33.48
C ILE A 272 -7.30 27.10 -32.88
N ARG A 273 -7.08 26.84 -31.59
CA ARG A 273 -7.85 25.89 -30.79
C ARG A 273 -8.78 26.68 -29.90
N GLU A 274 -10.08 26.59 -30.14
CA GLU A 274 -11.07 27.32 -29.33
C GLU A 274 -11.34 26.58 -28.02
N LYS A 275 -11.24 27.32 -26.91
CA LYS A 275 -11.50 26.85 -25.54
C LYS A 275 -10.91 25.46 -25.23
N PRO A 276 -9.62 25.22 -25.54
CA PRO A 276 -9.05 23.91 -25.38
C PRO A 276 -8.96 23.55 -23.90
N THR A 277 -9.12 22.26 -23.64
CA THR A 277 -8.69 21.67 -22.39
C THR A 277 -7.36 20.97 -22.64
N GLU A 278 -6.35 21.38 -21.90
CA GLU A 278 -5.05 20.72 -21.90
C GLU A 278 -4.90 19.87 -20.63
N SER A 279 -4.37 18.66 -20.80
CA SER A 279 -4.12 17.71 -19.71
C SER A 279 -2.62 17.50 -19.54
N TRP A 280 -2.14 17.59 -18.30
CA TRP A 280 -0.78 17.19 -17.94
C TRP A 280 -0.77 16.29 -16.71
N PHE A 281 0.28 15.49 -16.57
CA PHE A 281 0.56 14.81 -15.31
C PHE A 281 1.41 15.70 -14.42
N VAL A 282 0.92 15.97 -13.21
CA VAL A 282 1.64 16.70 -12.17
C VAL A 282 2.10 15.73 -11.08
N SER A 283 3.20 16.06 -10.40
CA SER A 283 3.67 15.27 -9.27
C SER A 283 2.64 15.28 -8.14
N ALA A 284 2.30 14.11 -7.62
CA ALA A 284 1.33 13.97 -6.52
C ALA A 284 1.97 14.15 -5.13
N GLY A 285 3.28 14.40 -5.04
CA GLY A 285 3.98 14.49 -3.75
C GLY A 285 4.05 13.16 -3.00
N ILE A 286 3.92 12.04 -3.71
CA ILE A 286 3.96 10.67 -3.17
C ILE A 286 4.92 9.83 -4.02
N TYR A 287 5.80 9.08 -3.38
CA TYR A 287 6.89 8.35 -4.02
C TYR A 287 7.12 7.01 -3.34
N VAL A 288 7.67 6.05 -4.08
CA VAL A 288 8.37 4.88 -3.53
C VAL A 288 9.82 4.98 -3.95
N ILE A 289 10.74 4.88 -3.01
CA ILE A 289 12.18 4.98 -3.29
C ILE A 289 12.89 3.71 -2.83
N GLY A 290 13.74 3.17 -3.70
CA GLY A 290 14.65 2.09 -3.38
C GLY A 290 15.90 2.59 -2.65
N GLN A 291 16.71 1.64 -2.18
CA GLN A 291 17.92 1.92 -1.39
C GLN A 291 18.94 2.79 -2.13
N SER A 292 19.08 2.64 -3.45
CA SER A 292 20.03 3.39 -4.28
C SER A 292 19.75 4.89 -4.32
N VAL A 293 18.49 5.30 -4.17
CA VAL A 293 18.05 6.71 -4.23
C VAL A 293 18.74 7.55 -3.15
N PHE A 294 19.02 6.96 -1.98
CA PHE A 294 19.70 7.65 -0.88
C PHE A 294 21.09 8.16 -1.25
N SER A 295 21.78 7.51 -2.20
CA SER A 295 23.11 7.95 -2.66
C SER A 295 23.09 9.27 -3.45
N HIS A 296 21.92 9.70 -3.91
CA HIS A 296 21.72 10.96 -4.62
C HIS A 296 21.41 12.14 -3.68
N VAL A 297 21.31 11.91 -2.36
CA VAL A 297 20.98 12.91 -1.34
C VAL A 297 22.20 13.13 -0.44
N THR A 298 22.69 14.37 -0.39
CA THR A 298 23.79 14.74 0.51
C THR A 298 23.22 15.07 1.90
N PRO A 299 23.73 14.45 2.99
CA PRO A 299 23.28 14.76 4.35
C PRO A 299 23.35 16.25 4.67
N GLY A 300 22.28 16.79 5.25
CA GLY A 300 22.19 18.21 5.67
C GLY A 300 22.08 19.22 4.54
N VAL A 301 21.96 18.81 3.28
CA VAL A 301 21.81 19.72 2.13
C VAL A 301 20.34 19.75 1.71
N SER A 302 19.82 20.97 1.52
CA SER A 302 18.46 21.16 0.99
C SER A 302 18.35 20.65 -0.44
N ILE A 303 17.41 19.74 -0.67
CA ILE A 303 17.13 19.18 -2.00
C ILE A 303 15.66 18.73 -2.09
N ASP A 304 15.09 18.93 -3.27
CA ASP A 304 13.72 18.51 -3.57
C ASP A 304 13.68 17.19 -4.33
N MET A 305 12.56 16.46 -4.17
CA MET A 305 12.38 15.15 -4.78
C MET A 305 12.54 15.16 -6.31
N PRO A 306 12.02 16.15 -7.08
CA PRO A 306 12.26 16.21 -8.52
C PRO A 306 13.76 16.21 -8.87
N THR A 307 14.58 16.98 -8.15
CA THR A 307 16.03 17.02 -8.38
C THR A 307 16.70 15.70 -8.03
N VAL A 308 16.23 14.99 -6.98
CA VAL A 308 16.70 13.63 -6.67
C VAL A 308 16.38 12.67 -7.82
N LEU A 309 15.15 12.69 -8.32
CA LEU A 309 14.73 11.83 -9.44
C LEU A 309 15.49 12.15 -10.74
N GLU A 310 15.75 13.43 -11.02
CA GLU A 310 16.61 13.86 -12.13
C GLU A 310 18.04 13.30 -12.00
N ARG A 311 18.60 13.28 -10.78
CA ARG A 311 19.92 12.67 -10.52
C ARG A 311 19.92 11.16 -10.74
N VAL A 312 18.85 10.47 -10.37
CA VAL A 312 18.67 9.03 -10.66
C VAL A 312 18.69 8.81 -12.17
N ILE A 313 17.91 9.60 -12.92
CA ILE A 313 17.83 9.50 -14.40
C ILE A 313 19.19 9.81 -15.04
N ALA A 314 19.86 10.88 -14.61
CA ALA A 314 21.20 11.24 -15.08
C ALA A 314 22.24 10.15 -14.78
N GLY A 315 22.08 9.43 -13.67
CA GLY A 315 22.84 8.23 -13.30
C GLY A 315 22.52 6.99 -14.11
N LYS A 316 21.63 7.09 -15.13
CA LYS A 316 21.08 5.98 -15.93
C LYS A 316 20.16 5.04 -15.14
N GLY A 317 19.71 5.47 -13.97
CA GLY A 317 18.67 4.80 -13.21
C GLY A 317 17.29 4.97 -13.85
N ARG A 318 16.31 4.22 -13.34
CA ARG A 318 14.94 4.23 -13.85
C ARG A 318 13.98 4.79 -12.82
N VAL A 319 13.14 5.72 -13.25
CA VAL A 319 12.04 6.26 -12.45
C VAL A 319 10.73 5.87 -13.13
N ALA A 320 9.91 5.08 -12.44
CA ALA A 320 8.58 4.71 -12.92
C ALA A 320 7.54 5.78 -12.56
N VAL A 321 6.45 5.81 -13.31
CA VAL A 321 5.34 6.74 -13.12
C VAL A 321 4.09 5.95 -12.80
N TYR A 322 3.44 6.28 -11.67
CA TYR A 322 2.22 5.64 -11.21
C TYR A 322 1.04 6.64 -11.23
N PRO A 323 0.12 6.55 -12.20
CA PRO A 323 -1.00 7.48 -12.29
C PRO A 323 -2.07 7.18 -11.24
N ILE A 324 -2.41 8.18 -10.41
CA ILE A 324 -3.43 8.04 -9.36
C ILE A 324 -4.81 8.45 -9.87
N ARG A 325 -5.83 7.63 -9.56
CA ARG A 325 -7.24 7.88 -9.92
C ARG A 325 -8.09 8.21 -8.71
N GLU A 326 -7.60 7.83 -7.54
CA GLU A 326 -8.17 8.05 -6.21
C GLU A 326 -8.28 9.55 -5.88
N TYR A 327 -8.90 9.84 -4.74
CA TYR A 327 -8.95 11.21 -4.23
C TYR A 327 -7.54 11.70 -3.93
N TRP A 328 -7.23 12.94 -4.33
CA TRP A 328 -5.96 13.60 -4.09
C TRP A 328 -6.17 15.10 -4.05
N LEU A 329 -5.71 15.74 -2.97
CA LEU A 329 -5.76 17.17 -2.77
C LEU A 329 -4.48 17.64 -2.07
N ASP A 330 -3.74 18.54 -2.71
CA ASP A 330 -2.63 19.28 -2.09
C ASP A 330 -3.21 20.50 -1.37
N ILE A 331 -3.18 20.49 -0.04
CA ILE A 331 -3.75 21.55 0.78
C ILE A 331 -2.77 22.73 0.84
N GLY A 332 -2.53 23.41 -0.26
CA GLY A 332 -1.51 24.45 -0.38
C GLY A 332 -1.96 25.85 0.03
N ARG A 333 -3.25 26.15 -0.15
CA ARG A 333 -3.89 27.47 -0.03
C ARG A 333 -5.19 27.39 0.76
N LEU A 334 -5.76 28.55 1.08
CA LEU A 334 -7.01 28.62 1.84
C LEU A 334 -8.18 27.93 1.12
N GLU A 335 -8.28 28.12 -0.20
CA GLU A 335 -9.29 27.47 -1.04
C GLU A 335 -9.18 25.93 -0.97
N ASP A 336 -7.96 25.39 -1.03
CA ASP A 336 -7.72 23.94 -0.91
C ASP A 336 -8.11 23.43 0.50
N PHE A 337 -7.85 24.22 1.54
CA PHE A 337 -8.21 23.88 2.92
C PHE A 337 -9.73 23.88 3.13
N GLU A 338 -10.44 24.87 2.58
CA GLU A 338 -11.90 24.93 2.61
C GLU A 338 -12.53 23.77 1.82
N GLN A 339 -11.97 23.46 0.64
CA GLN A 339 -12.38 22.30 -0.16
C GLN A 339 -12.20 21.00 0.63
N ALA A 340 -11.03 20.80 1.25
CA ALA A 340 -10.75 19.63 2.05
C ALA A 340 -11.78 19.45 3.18
N HIS A 341 -12.19 20.53 3.84
CA HIS A 341 -13.23 20.49 4.88
C HIS A 341 -14.61 20.09 4.35
N ALA A 342 -14.99 20.63 3.20
CA ALA A 342 -16.30 20.37 2.60
C ALA A 342 -16.43 18.90 2.17
N GLU A 343 -15.36 18.34 1.57
CA GLU A 343 -15.35 17.00 1.01
C GLU A 343 -14.98 15.90 2.03
N PHE A 344 -14.42 16.26 3.19
CA PHE A 344 -13.79 15.31 4.10
C PHE A 344 -14.69 14.13 4.46
N HIS A 345 -15.92 14.39 4.93
CA HIS A 345 -16.81 13.34 5.41
C HIS A 345 -17.41 12.49 4.28
N GLU A 346 -17.35 12.96 3.03
CA GLU A 346 -17.75 12.19 1.87
C GLU A 346 -16.65 11.21 1.44
N VAL A 347 -15.39 11.60 1.63
CA VAL A 347 -14.21 10.85 1.17
C VAL A 347 -13.62 9.94 2.27
N PHE A 348 -13.66 10.38 3.53
CA PHE A 348 -13.06 9.73 4.70
C PHE A 348 -14.13 9.45 5.77
N PRO A 349 -14.94 8.38 5.60
CA PRO A 349 -16.05 8.04 6.51
C PRO A 349 -15.60 7.51 7.88
#